data_AF-A0A7X5UD06-F1
#
_entry.id   AF-A0A7X5UD06-F1
#
_cell.length_a   1.000
_cell.length_b   1.000
_cell.length_c   1.000
_cell.angle_alpha   90.00
_cell.angle_beta   90.00
_cell.angle_gamma   90.00
#
_symmetry.space_group_name_H-M   'P 1'
#
loop_
_entity.id
_entity.type
_entity.pdbx_description
1 polymer ?
#
loop_
_entity_poly.entity_id
_entity_poly.type
_entity_poly.pdbx_seq_one_letter_code
_entity_poly.pdbx_strand_id
1 'polypeptide(L)' 'MPRHTIEYHIADMDGSWGIFREGVQIAARTDAADAIAFANFFADRETLIAAHPVRVSADVYLHRELRRMRNAA' A
#
# COMPACT_ATOMS: atom_id res chain seq x y z
N MET A 1 14.18 -3.43 22.41
CA MET A 1 13.31 -2.40 21.80
C MET A 1 12.68 -3.03 20.57
N PRO A 2 11.34 -3.17 20.47
CA PRO A 2 10.73 -3.61 19.22
C PRO A 2 11.09 -2.58 18.15
N ARG A 3 11.64 -3.05 17.03
CA ARG A 3 12.06 -2.19 15.93
C ARG A 3 10.78 -1.62 15.32
N HIS A 4 10.52 -0.32 15.52
CA HIS A 4 9.38 0.36 14.90
C HIS A 4 9.45 0.08 13.39
N THR A 5 8.39 -0.48 12.83
CA THR A 5 8.27 -0.71 11.38
C THR A 5 7.32 0.33 10.86
N ILE A 6 7.70 1.05 9.80
CA ILE A 6 6.81 2.01 9.17
C ILE A 6 5.84 1.23 8.30
N GLU A 7 4.55 1.23 8.64
CA GLU A 7 3.54 0.48 7.92
C GLU A 7 2.77 1.37 6.94
N TYR A 8 2.79 0.94 5.68
CA TYR A 8 1.87 1.37 4.64
C TYR A 8 0.82 0.30 4.41
N HIS A 9 -0.46 0.67 4.43
CA HIS A 9 -1.57 -0.25 4.21
C HIS A 9 -2.45 0.22 3.05
N ILE A 10 -2.80 -0.68 2.14
CA ILE A 10 -3.74 -0.44 1.05
C ILE A 10 -5.04 -1.18 1.37
N ALA A 11 -6.16 -0.45 1.40
CA ALA A 11 -7.47 -1.02 1.68
C ALA A 11 -8.51 -0.58 0.64
N ASP A 12 -9.43 -1.48 0.30
CA ASP A 12 -10.61 -1.15 -0.47
C ASP A 12 -11.57 -0.29 0.37
N MET A 13 -12.01 0.81 -0.23
CA MET A 13 -12.88 1.84 0.31
C MET A 13 -14.00 2.11 -0.70
N ASP A 14 -14.89 1.13 -0.85
CA ASP A 14 -16.15 1.19 -1.62
C ASP A 14 -16.04 2.01 -2.92
N GLY A 15 -15.30 1.47 -3.88
CA GLY A 15 -15.06 2.11 -5.18
C GLY A 15 -13.78 2.93 -5.26
N SER A 16 -12.94 2.89 -4.23
CA SER A 16 -11.59 3.47 -4.24
C SER A 16 -10.63 2.65 -3.37
N TRP A 17 -9.34 2.85 -3.55
CA TRP A 17 -8.26 2.24 -2.77
C TRP A 17 -7.64 3.30 -1.87
N GLY A 18 -7.91 3.19 -0.57
CA GLY A 18 -7.29 4.01 0.46
C GLY A 18 -5.86 3.58 0.74
N ILE A 19 -4.96 4.55 0.91
CA ILE A 19 -3.56 4.32 1.22
C ILE A 19 -3.27 4.98 2.55
N PHE A 20 -2.86 4.17 3.52
CA PHE A 20 -2.67 4.56 4.91
C PHE A 20 -1.20 4.42 5.29
N ARG A 21 -0.68 5.36 6.07
CA ARG A 21 0.63 5.29 6.72
C ARG A 21 0.43 5.40 8.22
N GLU A 22 0.86 4.39 8.98
CA GLU A 22 0.66 4.35 10.45
C GLU A 22 -0.81 4.60 10.85
N GLY A 23 -1.75 4.04 10.08
CA GLY A 23 -3.21 4.22 10.30
C GLY A 23 -3.79 5.56 9.82
N VAL A 24 -2.97 6.49 9.32
CA VAL A 24 -3.44 7.76 8.76
C VAL A 24 -3.58 7.65 7.25
N GLN A 25 -4.77 7.95 6.71
CA GLN A 25 -4.96 7.98 5.26
C GLN A 25 -4.17 9.15 4.65
N ILE A 26 -3.26 8.84 3.73
CA ILE A 26 -2.43 9.82 3.03
C ILE A 26 -2.87 10.04 1.58
N ALA A 27 -3.60 9.08 1.01
CA ALA A 27 -4.10 9.15 -0.35
C ALA A 27 -5.28 8.19 -0.58
N ALA A 28 -5.96 8.39 -1.70
CA ALA A 28 -6.91 7.45 -2.29
C ALA A 28 -6.66 7.37 -3.81
N ARG A 29 -6.92 6.21 -4.42
CA ARG A 29 -6.86 5.99 -5.87
C ARG A 29 -8.08 5.22 -6.36
N THR A 30 -8.46 5.43 -7.62
CA THR A 30 -9.57 4.70 -8.23
C THR A 30 -9.15 3.36 -8.82
N ASP A 31 -7.86 3.20 -9.12
CA ASP A 31 -7.28 2.00 -9.70
C ASP A 31 -6.35 1.30 -8.71
N ALA A 32 -6.43 -0.03 -8.68
CA ALA A 32 -5.64 -0.87 -7.76
C ALA A 32 -4.14 -0.84 -8.09
N ALA A 33 -3.78 -0.81 -9.38
CA ALA A 33 -2.39 -0.76 -9.81
C ALA A 33 -1.73 0.57 -9.43
N ASP A 34 -2.46 1.67 -9.61
CA ASP A 34 -1.99 2.99 -9.19
C ASP A 34 -1.85 3.10 -7.67
N ALA A 35 -2.78 2.52 -6.90
CA ALA A 35 -2.64 2.45 -5.44
C ALA A 35 -1.37 1.70 -5.01
N ILE A 36 -1.09 0.56 -5.65
CA ILE A 36 0.13 -0.24 -5.40
C ILE A 36 1.39 0.56 -5.76
N ALA A 37 1.41 1.16 -6.95
CA ALA A 37 2.54 1.95 -7.42
C ALA A 37 2.82 3.13 -6.48
N PHE A 38 1.77 3.83 -6.06
CA PHE A 38 1.87 4.93 -5.10
C PHE A 38 2.45 4.45 -3.76
N ALA A 39 1.90 3.41 -3.16
CA ALA A 39 2.38 2.90 -1.87
C ALA A 39 3.85 2.46 -1.94
N ASN A 40 4.24 1.74 -3.00
CA ASN A 40 5.62 1.30 -3.19
C ASN A 40 6.58 2.49 -3.38
N PHE A 41 6.21 3.49 -4.17
CA PHE A 41 7.04 4.67 -4.38
C PHE A 41 7.37 5.40 -3.06
N PHE A 42 6.36 5.60 -2.21
CA PHE A 42 6.58 6.24 -0.91
C PHE A 42 7.34 5.34 0.06
N ALA A 43 7.06 4.03 0.07
CA ALA A 43 7.78 3.09 0.90
C ALA A 43 9.28 3.00 0.53
N ASP A 44 9.60 2.99 -0.76
CA ASP A 44 10.98 3.00 -1.26
C ASP A 44 11.70 4.29 -0.85
N ARG A 45 11.04 5.44 -1.02
CA ARG A 45 11.59 6.73 -0.58
C ARG A 45 11.83 6.75 0.93
N GLU A 46 10.90 6.23 1.72
CA GLU A 46 11.02 6.17 3.17
C GLU A 46 12.16 5.21 3.59
N THR A 47 12.37 4.12 2.87
CA THR A 47 13.49 3.18 3.08
C THR A 47 14.86 3.85 2.90
N LEU A 48 14.96 4.86 2.04
CA LEU A 48 16.19 5.62 1.83
C LEU A 48 16.49 6.64 2.94
N ILE A 49 15.48 7.06 3.71
CA ILE A 49 15.57 8.19 4.65
C ILE A 49 15.44 7.73 6.11
N ALA A 50 14.68 6.68 6.37
CA ALA A 50 14.38 6.19 7.71
C ALA A 50 15.37 5.09 8.16
N ALA A 51 15.69 5.08 9.46
CA ALA A 51 16.47 4.00 10.09
C ALA A 51 15.62 2.74 10.40
N HIS A 52 14.34 2.78 10.04
CA HIS A 52 13.33 1.79 10.39
C HIS A 52 12.92 0.99 9.15
N PRO A 53 12.68 -0.33 9.29
CA PRO A 53 12.10 -1.12 8.20
C PRO A 53 10.77 -0.52 7.75
N VAL A 54 10.52 -0.53 6.44
CA VAL A 54 9.23 -0.15 5.87
C VAL A 54 8.52 -1.40 5.38
N ARG A 55 7.21 -1.49 5.62
CA ARG A 55 6.37 -2.59 5.16
C ARG A 55 5.17 -2.04 4.40
N VAL A 56 4.92 -2.59 3.23
CA VAL A 56 3.65 -2.40 2.51
C VAL A 56 2.79 -3.64 2.72
N SER A 57 1.58 -3.44 3.21
CA SER A 57 0.55 -4.47 3.39
C SER A 57 -0.71 -4.07 2.63
N ALA A 58 -1.57 -5.04 2.36
CA ALA A 58 -2.84 -4.78 1.72
C ALA A 58 -3.89 -5.78 2.18
N ASP A 59 -5.15 -5.38 2.06
CA ASP A 59 -6.27 -6.25 2.39
C ASP A 59 -6.46 -7.43 1.40
N VAL A 60 -7.45 -8.26 1.71
CA VAL A 60 -7.80 -9.43 0.90
C VAL A 60 -8.37 -9.06 -0.47
N TYR A 61 -8.97 -7.87 -0.61
CA TYR A 61 -9.56 -7.41 -1.86
C TYR A 61 -8.49 -7.09 -2.88
N LEU A 62 -7.37 -6.48 -2.46
CA LEU A 62 -6.24 -6.22 -3.36
C LEU A 62 -5.64 -7.52 -3.91
N HIS A 63 -5.54 -8.56 -3.07
CA HIS A 63 -5.06 -9.88 -3.51
C HIS A 63 -5.97 -10.50 -4.58
N ARG A 64 -7.29 -10.31 -4.45
CA ARG A 64 -8.26 -10.76 -5.46
C ARG A 64 -8.12 -9.97 -6.75
N GLU A 65 -7.94 -8.66 -6.65
CA GLU A 65 -7.80 -7.78 -7.82
C GLU A 65 -6.50 -8.07 -8.58
N LEU A 66 -5.38 -8.26 -7.88
CA LEU A 66 -4.12 -8.71 -8.48
C LEU A 66 -4.25 -10.03 -9.25
N ARG A 67 -5.02 -10.99 -8.71
CA ARG A 67 -5.30 -12.24 -9.41
C ARG A 67 -6.13 -12.02 -10.68
N ARG A 68 -7.10 -11.11 -10.65
CA ARG A 68 -7.89 -10.74 -11.85
C ARG A 68 -7.01 -10.10 -12.90
N MET A 69 -6.22 -9.09 -12.53
CA MET A 69 -5.31 -8.40 -13.43
C MET A 69 -4.33 -9.37 -14.10
N ARG A 70 -3.74 -10.29 -13.33
CA ARG A 70 -2.81 -11.29 -13.86
C ARG A 70 -3.45 -12.24 -14.88
N ASN A 71 -4.73 -12.52 -14.76
CA ASN A 71 -5.43 -13.40 -15.69
C ASN A 71 -5.94 -12.67 -16.95
N ALA A 72 -5.90 -11.34 -16.96
CA ALA A 72 -6.38 -10.50 -18.07
C ALA A 72 -5.26 -10.03 -19.00
N ALA A 73 -3.99 -10.20 -18.60
CA ALA A 73 -2.79 -9.90 -19.39
C ALA A 73 -2.32 -11.13 -20.19
#